data_AF-A0A439RF43-F1
#
_entry.id   AF-A0A439RF43-F1
#
_cell.length_a   1.000
_cell.length_b   1.000
_cell.length_c   1.000
_cell.angle_alpha   90.00
_cell.angle_beta   90.00
_cell.angle_gamma   90.00
#
_symmetry.space_group_name_H-M   'P 1'
#
loop_
_entity.id
_entity.type
_entity.pdbx_description
1 polymer ?
#
loop_
_entity_poly.entity_id
_entity_poly.type
_entity_poly.pdbx_seq_one_letter_code
_entity_poly.pdbx_strand_id
1 'polypeptide(L)' 'MNRLRLEYATEGFLNAMRREQQKQSPADPVPIRSLHEYSPAHRSALMRAVGAAIKLTRPENDNAFEEWSEKRSVNET' A
#
# COMPACT_ATOMS: atom_id res chain seq x y z
N MET A 1 -3.86 -12.51 10.34
CA MET A 1 -2.67 -11.65 10.46
C MET A 1 -2.80 -10.83 11.74
N ASN A 2 -1.78 -10.81 12.61
CA ASN A 2 -1.83 -10.08 13.89
C ASN A 2 -1.71 -8.55 13.64
N ARG A 3 -2.42 -7.74 14.45
CA ARG A 3 -2.37 -6.28 14.47
C ARG A 3 -0.94 -5.71 14.47
N LEU A 4 -0.01 -6.25 15.27
CA LEU A 4 1.38 -5.77 15.31
C LEU A 4 2.10 -5.96 13.97
N ARG A 5 1.85 -7.09 13.29
CA ARG A 5 2.41 -7.33 11.95
C ARG A 5 1.81 -6.38 10.91
N LEU A 6 0.52 -6.06 11.02
CA LEU A 6 -0.13 -5.07 10.16
C LEU A 6 0.42 -3.67 10.38
N GLU A 7 0.65 -3.29 11.64
CA GLU A 7 1.21 -1.99 12.01
C GLU A 7 2.63 -1.85 11.45
N TYR A 8 3.47 -2.86 11.67
CA TYR A 8 4.82 -2.91 11.10
C TYR A 8 4.83 -2.84 9.56
N ALA A 9 3.97 -3.63 8.89
CA ALA A 9 3.88 -3.61 7.43
C ALA A 9 3.41 -2.24 6.90
N THR A 10 2.46 -1.61 7.59
CA THR A 10 1.94 -0.29 7.22
C THR A 10 3.00 0.79 7.39
N GLU A 11 3.75 0.76 8.50
CA GLU A 11 4.89 1.66 8.70
C GLU A 11 5.96 1.46 7.63
N GLY A 12 6.31 0.22 7.30
CA GLY A 12 7.26 -0.09 6.22
C GLY A 12 6.83 0.49 4.87
N PHE A 13 5.55 0.33 4.51
CA PHE A 13 4.96 0.88 3.30
C PHE A 13 5.04 2.42 3.26
N LEU A 14 4.61 3.10 4.32
CA LEU A 14 4.67 4.57 4.40
C LEU A 14 6.12 5.09 4.33
N ASN A 15 7.05 4.41 5.00
CA ASN A 15 8.48 4.74 4.92
C ASN A 15 9.03 4.60 3.50
N ALA A 16 8.66 3.55 2.77
CA ALA A 16 9.09 3.36 1.39
C ALA A 16 8.58 4.47 0.48
N MET A 17 7.30 4.83 0.59
CA MET A 17 6.72 5.94 -0.16
C MET A 17 7.41 7.27 0.15
N ARG A 18 7.71 7.56 1.42
CA ARG A 18 8.44 8.77 1.81
C ARG A 18 9.82 8.84 1.15
N ARG A 19 10.56 7.73 1.15
CA ARG A 19 11.89 7.66 0.52
C ARG A 19 11.79 7.88 -0.98
N GLU A 20 10.78 7.32 -1.63
CA GLU A 20 10.60 7.48 -3.07
C GLU A 20 10.26 8.93 -3.44
N GLN A 21 9.37 9.58 -2.68
CA GLN A 21 9.07 10.99 -2.87
C GLN A 21 10.31 11.87 -2.70
N GLN A 22 11.12 11.62 -1.66
CA GLN A 22 12.34 12.38 -1.42
C GLN A 22 13.37 12.23 -2.54
N LYS A 23 13.41 11.06 -3.20
CA LYS A 23 14.28 10.85 -4.37
C LYS A 23 13.79 11.62 -5.59
N GLN A 24 12.48 11.64 -5.83
CA GLN A 24 11.88 12.27 -7.01
C GLN A 24 11.82 13.80 -6.89
N SER A 25 11.50 14.32 -5.70
CA SER A 25 11.40 15.75 -5.41
C SER A 25 12.07 16.11 -4.08
N PRO A 26 13.42 16.24 -4.04
CA PRO A 26 14.14 16.50 -2.79
C PRO A 26 13.83 17.85 -2.13
N ALA A 27 13.38 18.84 -2.92
CA ALA A 27 13.09 20.19 -2.45
C ALA A 27 11.68 20.33 -1.85
N ASP A 28 10.79 19.37 -2.10
CA ASP A 28 9.39 19.44 -1.69
C ASP A 28 9.17 18.78 -0.32
N PRO A 29 8.27 19.34 0.52
CA PRO A 29 7.87 18.68 1.75
C PRO A 29 7.19 17.34 1.42
N VAL A 30 7.58 16.29 2.13
CA VAL A 30 7.02 14.95 1.91
C VAL A 30 5.59 14.90 2.48
N PRO A 31 4.55 14.71 1.65
CA PRO A 31 3.16 14.78 2.11
C PRO A 31 2.70 13.51 2.87
N ILE A 32 3.56 12.49 2.90
CA ILE A 32 3.27 11.19 3.50
C ILE A 32 3.69 11.21 4.96
N ARG A 33 2.71 11.27 5.86
CA ARG A 33 2.93 11.27 7.32
C ARG A 33 3.28 9.87 7.86
N SER A 34 3.89 9.81 9.04
CA SER A 34 4.06 8.56 9.80
C SER A 34 2.72 7.99 10.26
N LEU A 35 2.65 6.70 10.59
CA LEU A 35 1.38 6.05 10.90
C LEU A 35 0.70 6.64 12.14
N HIS A 36 1.49 7.07 13.12
CA HIS A 36 0.98 7.61 14.39
C HIS A 36 0.41 9.03 14.27
N GLU A 37 0.74 9.75 13.21
CA GLU A 37 0.20 11.09 12.92
C GLU A 37 -1.21 11.06 12.30
N TYR A 38 -1.69 9.88 11.88
CA TYR A 38 -3.08 9.70 11.45
C TYR A 38 -4.01 9.54 12.65
N SER A 39 -5.23 10.04 12.52
CA SER A 39 -6.29 9.80 13.51
C SER A 39 -6.49 8.29 13.70
N PRO A 40 -6.96 7.82 14.88
CA PRO A 40 -7.15 6.40 15.14
C PRO A 40 -8.01 5.67 14.10
N ALA A 41 -9.03 6.36 13.57
CA ALA A 41 -9.91 5.85 12.52
C ALA A 41 -9.16 5.67 11.19
N HIS A 42 -8.43 6.69 10.74
CA HIS A 42 -7.63 6.63 9.50
C HIS A 42 -6.48 5.63 9.61
N ARG A 43 -5.78 5.60 10.74
CA ARG A 43 -4.74 4.60 11.02
C ARG A 43 -5.29 3.18 10.89
N SER A 44 -6.44 2.93 11.52
CA SER A 44 -7.06 1.60 11.46
C SER A 44 -7.55 1.25 10.05
N ALA A 45 -8.09 2.22 9.30
CA ALA A 45 -8.47 2.04 7.91
C ALA A 45 -7.27 1.70 7.02
N LEU A 46 -6.16 2.43 7.17
CA LEU A 46 -4.93 2.20 6.43
C LEU A 46 -4.34 0.82 6.71
N MET A 47 -4.26 0.42 7.98
CA MET A 47 -3.80 -0.93 8.35
C MET A 47 -4.67 -2.04 7.74
N ARG A 48 -5.99 -1.83 7.69
CA ARG A 48 -6.90 -2.78 7.02
C ARG A 48 -6.68 -2.83 5.52
N ALA A 49 -6.48 -1.67 4.88
CA ALA A 49 -6.22 -1.59 3.44
C ALA A 49 -4.91 -2.29 3.06
N VAL A 50 -3.82 -2.04 3.80
CA VAL A 50 -2.55 -2.77 3.63
C VAL A 50 -2.76 -4.28 3.83
N GLY A 51 -3.53 -4.66 4.86
CA GLY A 51 -3.87 -6.06 5.09
C GLY A 51 -4.67 -6.70 3.94
N ALA A 52 -5.56 -5.95 3.29
CA ALA A 52 -6.30 -6.39 2.12
C ALA A 52 -5.39 -6.51 0.89
N ALA A 53 -4.52 -5.52 0.66
CA ALA A 53 -3.55 -5.55 -0.43
C ALA A 53 -2.62 -6.78 -0.35
N ILE A 54 -2.11 -7.10 0.84
CA ILE A 54 -1.30 -8.31 1.07
C ILE A 54 -2.08 -9.61 0.77
N LYS A 55 -3.40 -9.61 0.93
CA LYS A 55 -4.21 -10.79 0.57
C LYS A 55 -4.35 -10.93 -0.94
N LEU A 56 -4.42 -9.82 -1.68
CA LEU A 56 -4.53 -9.83 -3.15
C LEU A 56 -3.29 -10.45 -3.81
N THR A 57 -2.14 -10.51 -3.13
CA THR A 57 -0.91 -11.13 -3.67
C THR A 57 -0.82 -12.64 -3.42
N ARG A 58 -1.89 -13.27 -2.93
CA ARG A 58 -1.88 -14.69 -2.58
C ARG A 58 -2.51 -15.53 -3.69
N PRO A 59 -2.14 -16.83 -3.80
CA PRO A 59 -2.62 -17.70 -4.87
C PRO A 59 -4.14 -17.80 -4.98
N GLU A 60 -4.87 -17.63 -3.88
CA GLU A 60 -6.34 -17.62 -3.90
C GLU A 60 -6.95 -16.50 -4.79
N ASN A 61 -6.18 -15.51 -5.22
CA ASN A 61 -6.62 -14.41 -6.09
C ASN A 61 -6.05 -14.48 -7.51
N ASP A 62 -5.32 -15.54 -7.88
CA ASP A 62 -4.61 -15.63 -9.17
C ASP A 62 -5.56 -15.51 -10.37
N ASN A 63 -6.70 -16.21 -10.36
CA ASN A 63 -7.71 -16.11 -11.42
C ASN A 63 -8.23 -14.66 -11.61
N ALA A 64 -8.47 -13.94 -10.51
CA ALA A 64 -8.94 -12.56 -10.56
C ALA A 64 -7.83 -11.61 -11.04
N PHE A 65 -6.58 -11.91 -10.71
CA PHE A 65 -5.41 -11.20 -11.20
C PHE A 65 -5.21 -11.41 -12.72
N GLU A 66 -5.34 -12.64 -13.20
CA GLU A 66 -5.26 -12.99 -14.63
C GLU A 66 -6.31 -12.22 -15.44
N GLU A 67 -7.59 -12.29 -15.04
CA GLU A 67 -8.68 -11.57 -15.70
C GLU A 67 -8.44 -10.04 -15.73
N TRP A 68 -7.96 -9.48 -14.62
CA TRP A 68 -7.60 -8.06 -14.56
C TRP A 68 -6.42 -7.73 -15.50
N SER A 69 -5.42 -8.60 -15.57
CA SER A 69 -4.24 -8.40 -16.41
C SER A 69 -4.55 -8.42 -17.91
N GLU A 70 -5.43 -9.32 -18.34
CA GLU A 70 -5.86 -9.44 -19.74
C GLU A 70 -6.62 -8.20 -20.21
N LYS A 71 -7.50 -7.64 -19.36
CA LYS A 71 -8.21 -6.39 -19.68
C LYS A 71 -7.27 -5.19 -19.83
N ARG A 72 -6.13 -5.22 -19.15
CA ARG A 72 -5.17 -4.11 -19.19
C ARG A 72 -4.29 -4.18 -20.44
N SER A 73 -3.82 -5.36 -20.83
CA SER A 73 -3.00 -5.54 -22.02
C SER A 73 -3.75 -5.18 -23.30
N VAL A 74 -5.06 -5.44 -23.38
CA VAL A 74 -5.91 -5.06 -24.52
C VAL A 74 -6.07 -3.54 -24.66
N ASN A 75 -5.97 -2.77 -23.58
CA ASN A 75 -6.12 -1.30 -23.60
C ASN A 75 -4.79 -0.54 -23.83
N GLU A 76 -3.65 -1.23 -23.83
CA GLU A 76 -2.31 -0.63 -24.02
C GLU A 76 -1.73 -0.91 -25.43
N THR A 77 -2.48 -1.60 -26.30
CA THR A 77 -2.25 -1.82 -27.75
C THR A 77 -3.22 -1.03 -28.59
#